data_AF-H1KVA1-F1
#
_entry.id   AF-H1KVA1-F1
#
_cell.length_a   1.000
_cell.length_b   1.000
_cell.length_c   1.000
_cell.angle_alpha   90.00
_cell.angle_beta   90.00
_cell.angle_gamma   90.00
#
_symmetry.space_group_name_H-M   'P 1'
#
loop_
_entity.id
_entity.type
_entity.pdbx_description
1 polymer ?
#
loop_
_entity_poly.entity_id
_entity_poly.type
_entity_poly.pdbx_seq_one_letter_code
_entity_poly.pdbx_strand_id
1 'polypeptide(L)'
;MFVFHWIVGVLVGAVLLAALARRLRAPYPAFLALGGVGLAFVPGVPSLTLDPELALALFLAPVLMDAGYSTSLRDLVRNARPIAGLAVGAVAATTAAVAAVALWLVPDMPL
;
A
#
# COMPACT_ATOMS: atom_id res chain seq x y z
N MET A 1 6.59 -7.22 -27.33
CA MET A 1 7.74 -8.03 -26.86
C MET A 1 8.57 -7.31 -25.80
N PHE A 2 9.04 -6.07 -26.02
CA PHE A 2 9.82 -5.31 -25.03
C PHE A 2 9.11 -5.10 -23.68
N VAL A 3 7.86 -4.63 -23.69
CA VAL A 3 7.06 -4.40 -22.46
C VAL A 3 6.87 -5.69 -21.65
N PHE A 4 6.68 -6.82 -22.32
CA PHE A 4 6.53 -8.11 -21.66
C PHE A 4 7.79 -8.49 -20.86
N HIS A 5 8.99 -8.32 -21.44
CA HIS A 5 10.24 -8.57 -20.73
C HIS A 5 10.41 -7.69 -19.49
N TRP A 6 9.99 -6.43 -19.56
CA TRP A 6 10.01 -5.53 -18.40
C TRP A 6 9.05 -5.96 -17.30
N ILE A 7 7.81 -6.32 -17.65
CA ILE A 7 6.83 -6.82 -16.67
C ILE A 7 7.38 -8.06 -15.98
N VAL A 8 7.90 -9.03 -16.74
CA VAL A 8 8.51 -10.24 -16.19
C VAL A 8 9.72 -9.89 -15.31
N GLY A 9 10.59 -8.98 -15.75
CA GLY A 9 11.75 -8.52 -14.98
C GLY A 9 11.37 -7.88 -13.65
N VAL A 10 10.35 -7.00 -13.64
CA VAL A 10 9.83 -6.37 -12.43
C VAL A 10 9.17 -7.38 -11.50
N LEU A 11 8.38 -8.32 -12.03
CA LEU A 11 7.79 -9.39 -11.23
C LEU A 11 8.84 -10.30 -10.59
N VAL A 12 9.86 -10.71 -11.36
CA VAL A 12 10.98 -11.49 -10.83
C VAL A 12 11.74 -10.71 -9.77
N GLY A 13 12.05 -9.44 -10.05
CA GLY A 13 12.68 -8.54 -9.07
C GLY A 13 11.86 -8.40 -7.79
N ALA A 14 10.54 -8.21 -7.89
CA ALA A 14 9.65 -8.13 -6.75
C ALA A 14 9.63 -9.42 -5.93
N VAL A 15 9.60 -10.59 -6.57
CA VAL A 15 9.68 -11.89 -5.88
C VAL A 15 11.00 -12.06 -5.15
N LEU A 16 12.12 -11.68 -5.78
CA LEU A 16 13.46 -11.73 -5.16
C LEU A 16 13.57 -10.79 -3.96
N LEU A 17 13.09 -9.55 -4.10
CA LEU A 17 13.05 -8.58 -3.01
C LEU A 17 12.15 -9.04 -1.86
N ALA A 18 10.99 -9.62 -2.16
CA ALA A 18 10.10 -10.19 -1.15
C ALA A 18 10.75 -11.38 -0.42
N ALA A 19 11.47 -12.25 -1.14
CA ALA A 19 12.22 -13.34 -0.54
C ALA A 19 13.37 -12.82 0.35
N LEU A 20 14.07 -11.79 -0.10
CA LEU A 20 15.12 -11.13 0.68
C LEU A 20 14.56 -10.47 1.95
N ALA A 21 13.43 -9.77 1.85
CA ALA A 21 12.76 -9.16 3.01
C ALA A 21 12.40 -10.21 4.07
N ARG A 22 11.85 -11.34 3.64
CA ARG A 22 11.56 -12.47 4.54
C ARG A 22 12.83 -13.03 5.19
N ARG A 23 13.91 -13.20 4.42
CA ARG A 23 15.20 -13.68 4.93
C ARG A 23 15.80 -12.74 5.98
N LEU A 24 15.64 -11.43 5.78
CA LEU A 24 16.10 -10.39 6.71
C LEU A 24 15.10 -10.08 7.84
N ARG A 25 13.95 -10.79 7.89
CA ARG A 25 12.85 -10.56 8.86
C ARG A 25 12.32 -9.12 8.83
N ALA A 26 12.36 -8.49 7.67
CA ALA A 26 11.89 -7.13 7.47
C ALA A 26 10.51 -7.11 6.76
N PRO A 27 9.74 -6.01 6.89
CA PRO A 27 8.47 -5.86 6.18
C PRO A 27 8.67 -5.89 4.66
N TYR A 28 8.02 -6.83 3.98
CA TYR A 28 8.07 -6.94 2.52
C TYR A 28 7.69 -5.63 1.78
N PRO A 29 6.70 -4.82 2.24
CA PRO A 29 6.31 -3.62 1.50
C PRO A 29 7.42 -2.58 1.43
N ALA A 30 8.23 -2.46 2.49
CA ALA A 30 9.36 -1.54 2.53
C ALA A 30 10.42 -1.89 1.48
N PHE A 31 10.75 -3.18 1.34
CA PHE A 31 11.69 -3.66 0.34
C PHE A 31 11.18 -3.46 -1.09
N LEU A 32 9.89 -3.69 -1.33
CA LEU A 32 9.29 -3.44 -2.64
C LEU A 32 9.28 -1.94 -2.98
N ALA A 33 8.97 -1.08 -2.01
CA ALA A 33 9.02 0.37 -2.19
C ALA A 33 10.44 0.85 -2.53
N LEU A 34 11.45 0.36 -1.82
CA LEU A 34 12.86 0.66 -2.12
C LEU A 34 13.26 0.16 -3.52
N GLY A 35 12.79 -1.03 -3.90
CA GLY A 35 12.98 -1.55 -5.26
C GLY A 35 12.36 -0.65 -6.32
N GLY A 36 11.14 -0.17 -6.09
CA GLY A 36 10.44 0.77 -6.98
C GLY A 36 11.17 2.12 -7.09
N VAL A 37 11.64 2.67 -5.96
CA VAL A 37 12.47 3.89 -5.95
C VAL A 37 13.76 3.66 -6.75
N GLY A 38 14.45 2.54 -6.53
CA GLY A 38 15.64 2.18 -7.30
C GLY A 38 15.35 2.07 -8.80
N LEU A 39 14.23 1.45 -9.17
CA LEU A 39 13.80 1.30 -10.56
C LEU A 39 13.49 2.66 -11.22
N ALA A 40 12.96 3.63 -10.46
CA ALA A 40 12.66 4.97 -10.96
C ALA A 40 13.91 5.74 -11.43
N PHE A 41 15.10 5.37 -10.96
CA PHE A 41 16.37 5.95 -11.40
C PHE A 41 16.97 5.25 -12.65
N VAL A 42 16.40 4.14 -13.10
CA VAL A 42 16.93 3.39 -14.25
C VAL A 42 16.43 4.02 -15.56
N PRO A 43 17.32 4.52 -16.44
CA PRO A 43 16.93 5.10 -17.70
C PRO A 43 16.40 4.02 -18.66
N GLY A 44 15.33 4.33 -19.39
CA GLY A 44 14.73 3.42 -20.37
C GLY A 44 13.69 2.44 -19.80
N VAL A 45 13.33 2.56 -18.51
CA VAL A 45 12.16 1.86 -17.96
C VAL A 45 10.90 2.42 -18.62
N PRO A 46 10.02 1.57 -19.18
CA PRO A 46 8.77 2.03 -19.78
C PRO A 46 7.86 2.64 -18.71
N SER A 47 7.27 3.80 -19.02
CA SER A 47 6.28 4.46 -18.17
C SER A 47 4.95 3.68 -18.23
N LEU A 48 4.85 2.65 -17.39
CA LEU A 48 3.64 1.87 -17.20
C LEU A 48 2.74 2.58 -16.18
N THR A 49 1.82 3.41 -16.68
CA THR A 49 0.77 3.99 -15.84
C THR A 49 -0.34 2.97 -15.66
N LEU A 50 -0.52 2.48 -14.44
CA LEU A 50 -1.72 1.72 -14.09
C LEU A 50 -2.86 2.69 -13.90
N ASP A 51 -4.01 2.35 -14.47
CA ASP A 51 -5.27 3.02 -14.15
C ASP A 51 -5.53 2.89 -12.63
N PRO A 52 -5.73 3.99 -11.90
CA PRO A 52 -6.02 3.95 -10.47
C PRO A 52 -7.20 3.05 -10.11
N GLU A 53 -8.26 3.03 -10.92
CA GLU A 53 -9.44 2.19 -10.65
C GLU A 53 -9.09 0.70 -10.78
N LEU A 54 -8.31 0.35 -11.79
CA LEU A 54 -7.79 -1.01 -11.97
C LEU A 54 -6.83 -1.38 -10.83
N ALA A 55 -5.96 -0.47 -10.40
CA ALA A 55 -5.04 -0.72 -9.30
C ALA A 55 -5.80 -0.97 -7.99
N LEU A 56 -6.80 -0.17 -7.66
CA LEU A 56 -7.65 -0.39 -6.49
C LEU A 56 -8.41 -1.72 -6.62
N ALA A 57 -9.04 -1.99 -7.76
CA ALA A 57 -9.77 -3.24 -7.95
C ALA A 57 -8.87 -4.48 -7.85
N LEU A 58 -7.66 -4.43 -8.43
CA LEU A 58 -6.76 -5.58 -8.50
C LEU A 58 -5.97 -5.80 -7.20
N PHE A 59 -5.59 -4.73 -6.50
CA PHE A 59 -4.80 -4.85 -5.26
C PHE A 59 -5.65 -4.70 -4.01
N LEU A 60 -6.49 -3.66 -3.91
CA LEU A 60 -7.26 -3.39 -2.69
C LEU A 60 -8.33 -4.46 -2.46
N ALA A 61 -9.10 -4.82 -3.49
CA ALA A 61 -10.20 -5.77 -3.30
C ALA A 61 -9.72 -7.15 -2.79
N PRO A 62 -8.67 -7.79 -3.38
CA PRO A 62 -8.17 -9.06 -2.85
C PRO A 62 -7.56 -8.94 -1.45
N VAL A 63 -6.84 -7.85 -1.16
CA VAL A 63 -6.23 -7.61 0.17
C VAL A 63 -7.31 -7.43 1.23
N LEU A 64 -8.38 -6.68 0.93
CA LEU A 64 -9.52 -6.54 1.83
C LEU A 64 -10.25 -7.87 2.03
N MET A 65 -10.39 -8.68 0.97
CA MET A 65 -11.03 -9.99 1.07
C MET A 65 -10.22 -10.94 1.96
N ASP A 66 -8.90 -10.99 1.79
CA ASP A 66 -7.98 -11.79 2.61
C ASP A 66 -8.00 -11.34 4.09
N ALA A 67 -7.97 -10.02 4.33
CA ALA A 67 -8.11 -9.45 5.66
C ALA A 67 -9.48 -9.79 6.30
N GLY A 68 -10.55 -9.77 5.51
CA GLY A 68 -11.89 -10.16 5.95
C GLY A 68 -11.97 -11.64 6.33
N TYR A 69 -11.43 -12.53 5.51
CA TYR A 69 -11.44 -13.97 5.76
C TYR A 69 -10.56 -14.40 6.93
N SER A 70 -9.44 -13.70 7.15
CA SER A 70 -8.55 -13.97 8.29
C SER A 70 -9.09 -13.44 9.62
N THR A 71 -10.18 -12.64 9.61
CA THR A 71 -10.78 -12.04 10.79
C THR A 71 -11.95 -12.86 11.33
N SER A 72 -11.96 -13.09 12.65
CA SER A 72 -13.08 -13.73 13.37
C SER A 72 -14.26 -12.77 13.55
N LEU A 73 -15.39 -13.06 12.92
CA LEU A 73 -16.63 -12.28 13.10
C LEU A 73 -17.10 -12.25 14.56
N ARG A 74 -16.89 -13.34 15.30
CA ARG A 74 -17.27 -13.43 16.71
C ARG A 74 -16.45 -12.46 17.57
N ASP A 75 -15.15 -12.41 17.35
CA ASP A 75 -14.25 -11.52 18.11
C ASP A 75 -14.45 -10.06 17.70
N LEU A 76 -14.76 -9.81 16.43
CA LEU A 76 -15.14 -8.48 15.92
C LEU A 76 -16.37 -7.93 16.65
N VAL A 77 -17.44 -8.73 16.75
CA VAL A 77 -18.66 -8.32 17.47
C VAL A 77 -18.40 -8.18 18.97
N ARG A 78 -17.64 -9.10 19.58
CA ARG A 78 -17.30 -9.05 21.00
C ARG A 78 -16.51 -7.78 21.37
N ASN A 79 -15.69 -7.28 20.44
CA ASN A 79 -14.85 -6.10 20.62
C ASN A 79 -15.32 -4.90 19.76
N ALA A 80 -16.59 -4.85 19.37
CA ALA A 80 -17.09 -3.85 18.42
C ALA A 80 -16.86 -2.40 18.88
N ARG A 81 -17.01 -2.12 20.19
CA ARG A 81 -16.78 -0.78 20.76
C ARG A 81 -15.33 -0.29 20.59
N PRO A 82 -14.31 -0.99 21.12
CA PRO A 82 -12.92 -0.56 20.94
C PRO A 82 -12.50 -0.58 19.47
N ILE A 83 -12.95 -1.55 18.67
CA ILE A 83 -12.64 -1.59 17.23
C ILE A 83 -13.23 -0.40 16.50
N ALA A 84 -14.50 -0.04 16.74
CA ALA A 84 -15.12 1.14 16.13
C ALA A 84 -14.42 2.45 16.56
N GLY A 85 -14.02 2.54 17.83
CA GLY A 85 -13.26 3.69 18.34
C GLY A 85 -11.91 3.86 17.62
N LEU A 86 -11.18 2.75 17.39
CA LEU A 86 -9.91 2.78 16.67
C LEU A 86 -10.11 3.00 15.16
N ALA A 87 -11.07 2.31 14.54
CA ALA A 87 -11.27 2.34 13.10
C ALA A 87 -11.91 3.65 12.61
N VAL A 88 -12.82 4.26 13.38
CA VAL A 88 -13.51 5.49 12.98
C VAL A 88 -12.93 6.69 13.73
N GLY A 89 -12.88 6.61 15.06
CA GLY A 89 -12.45 7.73 15.89
C GLY A 89 -10.98 8.07 15.69
N ALA A 90 -10.09 7.09 15.84
CA ALA A 90 -8.65 7.34 15.68
C ALA A 90 -8.30 7.69 14.23
N VAL A 91 -8.90 7.04 13.23
CA VAL A 91 -8.69 7.41 11.81
C VAL A 91 -9.12 8.85 11.56
N ALA A 92 -10.33 9.25 11.93
CA ALA A 92 -10.79 10.63 11.75
C ALA A 92 -9.88 11.65 12.46
N ALA A 93 -9.45 11.34 13.69
CA ALA A 93 -8.52 12.19 14.44
C ALA A 93 -7.15 12.32 13.74
N THR A 94 -6.57 11.21 13.28
CA THR A 94 -5.28 11.23 12.56
C THR A 94 -5.39 11.94 11.21
N THR A 95 -6.47 11.73 10.46
CA THR A 95 -6.72 12.43 9.19
C THR A 95 -6.84 13.93 9.42
N ALA A 96 -7.60 14.36 10.43
CA ALA A 96 -7.73 15.78 10.77
C ALA A 96 -6.38 16.38 11.22
N ALA A 97 -5.60 15.65 12.01
CA ALA A 97 -4.27 16.10 12.43
C ALA A 97 -3.32 16.25 11.22
N VAL A 98 -3.29 15.26 10.31
CA VAL A 98 -2.50 15.34 9.08
C VAL A 98 -2.97 16.48 8.20
N ALA A 99 -4.28 16.66 8.04
CA ALA A 99 -4.84 17.78 7.26
C ALA A 99 -4.42 19.14 7.85
N ALA A 100 -4.52 19.31 9.18
CA ALA A 100 -4.10 20.54 9.85
C ALA A 100 -2.60 20.83 9.66
N VAL A 101 -1.75 19.79 9.80
CA VAL A 101 -0.30 19.93 9.58
C VAL A 101 0.00 20.25 8.11
N ALA A 102 -0.67 19.59 7.18
CA ALA A 102 -0.51 19.83 5.75
C ALA A 102 -0.90 21.27 5.38
N LEU A 103 -2.05 21.77 5.86
CA LEU A 103 -2.49 23.16 5.67
C LEU A 103 -1.52 24.16 6.27
N TRP A 104 -0.92 23.82 7.42
CA TRP A 104 0.06 24.69 8.05
C TRP A 104 1.38 24.78 7.27
N LEU A 105 1.83 23.66 6.69
CA LEU A 105 3.05 23.59 5.89
C LEU A 105 2.85 24.07 4.45
N VAL A 106 1.66 23.90 3.88
CA VAL A 106 1.28 24.27 2.51
C VAL A 106 -0.04 25.05 2.55
N PRO A 107 -0.01 26.36 2.86
CA PRO A 107 -1.21 27.17 3.08
C PRO A 107 -2.14 27.29 1.87
N ASP A 108 -1.62 27.13 0.66
CA ASP A 108 -2.38 27.25 -0.59
C ASP A 108 -3.13 25.98 -0.98
N MET A 109 -3.04 24.91 -0.19
CA MET A 109 -3.74 23.65 -0.50
C MET A 109 -5.26 23.79 -0.27
N PRO A 110 -6.10 23.25 -1.18
CA PRO A 110 -7.54 23.21 -0.98
C PRO A 110 -7.90 22.26 0.17
N LEU A 111 -8.99 22.60 0.88
CA LEU A 111 -9.63 21.76 1.89
C LEU A 111 -10.46 20.65 1.26
#